data_AF-A0A818PPG1-F1
#
_entry.id   AF-A0A818PPG1-F1
#
_cell.length_a   1.000
_cell.length_b   1.000
_cell.length_c   1.000
_cell.angle_alpha   90.00
_cell.angle_beta   90.00
_cell.angle_gamma   90.00
#
_symmetry.space_group_name_H-M   'P 1'
#
loop_
_entity.id
_entity.type
_entity.pdbx_description
1 polymer ?
#
loop_
_entity_poly.entity_id
_entity_poly.type
_entity_poly.pdbx_seq_one_letter_code
_entity_poly.pdbx_strand_id
1 'polypeptide(L)'
;MYNRQNERIYAGARDEADEKGGIHCKTKFSTGVMVWLGVCDQGVTVTDILPTVLKDGKKMLGNEFIFQQDGAKSHIAKNTQLWCKKRWPSNSPDLNPMDYCVWNELCQQINWNRIIDKQTLIHDIKQDVEKIPIEVVHQNVANWINRIYQMLQIEGDYFF
;
A
#
# COMPACT_ATOMS: atom_id res chain seq x y z
N MET A 1 19.30 0.28 26.83
CA MET A 1 19.72 0.27 25.40
C MET A 1 18.57 0.85 24.58
N TYR A 2 18.83 1.79 23.67
CA TYR A 2 17.77 2.48 22.91
C TYR A 2 17.68 1.92 21.49
N ASN A 3 16.53 1.35 21.13
CA ASN A 3 16.29 0.88 19.76
C ASN A 3 15.76 2.02 18.91
N ARG A 4 16.62 2.62 18.06
CA ARG A 4 16.23 3.71 17.15
C ARG A 4 15.14 3.33 16.13
N GLN A 5 15.03 2.06 15.75
CA GLN A 5 14.07 1.61 14.74
C GLN A 5 12.63 1.54 15.27
N ASN A 6 12.45 1.35 16.57
CA ASN A 6 11.14 1.26 17.21
C ASN A 6 10.96 2.29 18.35
N GLU A 7 11.93 3.21 18.52
CA GLU A 7 12.12 4.12 19.66
C GLU A 7 11.82 3.48 21.03
N ARG A 8 12.13 2.18 21.22
CA ARG A 8 11.90 1.45 22.48
C ARG A 8 13.10 1.54 23.42
N ILE A 9 12.82 1.79 24.69
CA ILE A 9 13.78 1.66 25.78
C ILE A 9 13.74 0.21 26.26
N TYR A 10 14.86 -0.51 26.14
CA TYR A 10 15.00 -1.81 26.79
C TYR A 10 15.22 -1.59 28.28
N ALA A 11 14.32 -2.15 29.09
CA ALA A 11 14.38 -2.23 30.55
C ALA A 11 14.20 -3.70 30.96
N GLY A 12 14.88 -4.13 32.03
CA GLY A 12 14.80 -5.48 32.57
C GLY A 12 13.57 -5.72 33.45
N ALA A 13 12.95 -4.65 33.95
CA ALA A 13 11.74 -4.68 34.75
C ALA A 13 10.84 -3.46 34.42
N ARG A 14 9.56 -3.54 34.81
CA ARG A 14 8.57 -2.48 34.55
C ARG A 14 8.87 -1.20 35.33
N ASP A 15 9.30 -1.35 36.58
CA ASP A 15 9.65 -0.22 37.45
C ASP A 15 10.82 0.60 36.86
N GLU A 16 11.80 -0.09 36.26
CA GLU A 16 12.93 0.53 35.55
C GLU A 16 12.48 1.24 34.26
N ALA A 17 11.45 0.74 33.59
CA ALA A 17 10.88 1.41 32.42
C ALA A 17 10.17 2.70 32.82
N ASP A 18 9.45 2.70 33.95
CA ASP A 18 8.72 3.86 34.47
C ASP A 18 9.68 4.96 34.96
N GLU A 19 10.79 4.61 35.64
CA GLU A 19 11.85 5.56 36.01
C GLU A 19 12.53 6.20 34.79
N LYS A 20 12.63 5.47 33.67
CA LYS A 20 13.25 5.94 32.42
C LYS A 20 12.31 6.75 31.52
N GLY A 21 11.17 7.20 32.05
CA GLY A 21 10.20 8.02 31.31
C GLY A 21 9.09 7.23 30.61
N GLY A 22 8.99 5.91 30.88
CA GLY A 22 7.95 5.04 30.33
C GLY A 22 7.95 4.99 28.81
N ILE A 23 6.76 4.77 28.23
CA ILE A 23 6.55 4.89 26.78
C ILE A 23 6.56 6.40 26.45
N HIS A 24 7.67 6.90 25.90
CA HIS A 24 7.72 8.22 25.31
C HIS A 24 6.83 8.28 24.05
N CYS A 25 5.56 8.66 24.24
CA CYS A 25 4.69 9.06 23.16
C CYS A 25 5.13 10.44 22.65
N LYS A 26 5.91 10.48 21.56
CA LYS A 26 5.86 11.64 20.66
C LYS A 26 4.45 11.71 20.08
N THR A 27 3.94 12.94 19.93
CA THR A 27 2.69 13.32 19.24
C THR A 27 2.00 12.16 18.54
N LYS A 28 0.91 11.66 19.15
CA LYS A 28 0.09 10.56 18.65
C LYS A 28 -0.25 10.84 17.17
N PHE A 29 0.47 10.17 16.27
CA PHE A 29 0.27 10.18 14.82
C PHE A 29 0.54 11.55 14.15
N SER A 30 1.47 11.59 13.19
CA SER A 30 1.30 12.54 12.08
C SER A 30 -0.12 12.37 11.55
N THR A 31 -0.84 13.45 11.21
CA THR A 31 -2.21 13.44 10.67
C THR A 31 -2.29 12.80 9.27
N GLY A 32 -1.68 11.65 9.07
CA GLY A 32 -1.71 10.86 7.85
C GLY A 32 -2.86 9.87 7.92
N VAL A 33 -3.56 9.72 6.80
CA VAL A 33 -4.51 8.66 6.57
C VAL A 33 -3.79 7.57 5.78
N MET A 34 -3.71 6.37 6.33
CA MET A 34 -3.23 5.21 5.58
C MET A 34 -4.40 4.66 4.78
N VAL A 35 -4.21 4.57 3.46
CA VAL A 35 -5.22 4.09 2.52
C VAL A 35 -4.73 2.79 1.90
N TRP A 36 -5.63 1.83 1.78
CA TRP A 36 -5.41 0.60 1.03
C TRP A 36 -6.33 0.61 -0.18
N LEU A 37 -5.78 0.34 -1.36
CA LEU A 37 -6.52 0.22 -2.62
C LEU A 37 -6.00 -0.99 -3.39
N GLY A 38 -6.85 -1.58 -4.22
CA GLY A 38 -6.46 -2.56 -5.23
C GLY A 38 -6.70 -2.02 -6.63
N VAL A 39 -5.98 -2.53 -7.62
CA VAL A 39 -6.23 -2.22 -9.04
C VAL A 39 -6.24 -3.51 -9.86
N CYS A 40 -7.16 -3.57 -10.82
CA CYS A 40 -7.24 -4.60 -11.84
C CYS A 40 -7.72 -3.99 -13.15
N ASP A 41 -7.82 -4.80 -14.21
CA ASP A 41 -8.37 -4.38 -15.49
C ASP A 41 -9.81 -3.84 -15.40
N GLN A 42 -10.59 -4.24 -14.40
CA GLN A 42 -11.94 -3.73 -14.16
C GLN A 42 -11.98 -2.39 -13.40
N GLY A 43 -10.84 -1.81 -13.00
CA GLY A 43 -10.77 -0.54 -12.27
C GLY A 43 -10.00 -0.62 -10.95
N VAL A 44 -10.10 0.47 -10.18
CA VAL A 44 -9.51 0.61 -8.83
C VAL A 44 -10.58 0.30 -7.77
N THR A 45 -10.23 -0.52 -6.79
CA THR A 45 -11.13 -0.93 -5.71
C THR A 45 -10.76 -0.23 -4.40
N VAL A 46 -11.77 0.42 -3.79
CA VAL A 46 -11.70 0.95 -2.42
C VAL A 46 -12.29 -0.10 -1.49
N THR A 47 -11.47 -1.03 -0.99
CA THR A 47 -11.95 -2.10 -0.08
C THR A 47 -11.23 -2.08 1.25
N ASP A 48 -11.78 -2.80 2.22
CA ASP A 48 -11.09 -3.14 3.45
C ASP A 48 -10.01 -4.23 3.23
N ILE A 49 -9.20 -4.48 4.26
CA ILE A 49 -8.03 -5.38 4.30
C ILE A 49 -8.39 -6.85 3.98
N LEU A 50 -7.39 -7.72 3.72
CA LEU A 50 -7.54 -9.19 3.64
C LEU A 50 -8.31 -9.72 4.87
N PRO A 51 -9.57 -10.19 4.73
CA PRO A 51 -10.03 -11.16 3.73
C PRO A 51 -11.00 -10.60 2.67
N THR A 52 -11.48 -9.36 2.85
CA THR A 52 -12.51 -8.74 2.00
C THR A 52 -12.05 -8.69 0.54
N VAL A 53 -10.81 -8.26 0.32
CA VAL A 53 -10.10 -8.31 -0.96
C VAL A 53 -10.22 -9.63 -1.71
N LEU A 54 -10.03 -10.76 -1.03
CA LEU A 54 -10.03 -12.06 -1.72
C LEU A 54 -11.45 -12.46 -2.10
N LYS A 55 -12.43 -12.12 -1.27
CA LYS A 55 -13.84 -12.34 -1.56
C LYS A 55 -14.31 -11.47 -2.73
N ASP A 56 -13.96 -10.19 -2.69
CA ASP A 56 -14.36 -9.21 -3.71
C ASP A 56 -13.64 -9.49 -5.04
N GLY A 57 -12.35 -9.83 -4.99
CA GLY A 57 -11.59 -10.29 -6.14
C GLY A 57 -12.21 -11.52 -6.80
N LYS A 58 -12.64 -12.53 -6.02
CA LYS A 58 -13.36 -13.69 -6.58
C LYS A 58 -14.69 -13.31 -7.22
N LYS A 59 -15.42 -12.38 -6.62
CA LYS A 59 -16.70 -11.90 -7.15
C LYS A 59 -16.52 -11.12 -8.45
N MET A 60 -15.46 -10.32 -8.56
CA MET A 60 -15.19 -9.45 -9.70
C MET A 60 -14.49 -10.17 -10.86
N LEU A 61 -13.46 -10.97 -10.54
CA LEU A 61 -12.53 -11.55 -11.52
C LEU A 61 -12.67 -13.08 -11.65
N GLY A 62 -13.58 -13.69 -10.87
CA GLY A 62 -13.77 -15.13 -10.83
C GLY A 62 -12.73 -15.86 -9.97
N ASN A 63 -12.74 -17.19 -10.02
CA ASN A 63 -11.93 -18.03 -9.13
C ASN A 63 -10.44 -18.09 -9.51
N GLU A 64 -10.06 -17.64 -10.70
CA GLU A 64 -8.70 -17.81 -11.25
C GLU A 64 -7.87 -16.52 -11.23
N PHE A 65 -8.26 -15.52 -10.44
CA PHE A 65 -7.48 -14.29 -10.32
C PHE A 65 -6.20 -14.47 -9.48
N ILE A 66 -5.22 -13.62 -9.73
CA ILE A 66 -3.97 -13.56 -8.97
C ILE A 66 -4.00 -12.32 -8.08
N PHE A 67 -3.84 -12.51 -6.78
CA PHE A 67 -3.60 -11.42 -5.84
C PHE A 67 -2.09 -11.17 -5.68
N GLN A 68 -1.67 -9.91 -5.87
CA GLN A 68 -0.30 -9.45 -5.72
C GLN A 68 -0.24 -8.35 -4.64
N GLN A 69 0.82 -8.37 -3.84
CA GLN A 69 1.17 -7.35 -2.85
C GLN A 69 2.69 -7.30 -2.70
N ASP A 70 3.23 -6.18 -2.22
CA ASP A 70 4.66 -6.00 -2.01
C ASP A 70 5.21 -6.80 -0.81
N GLY A 71 6.52 -6.72 -0.60
CA GLY A 71 7.25 -7.42 0.45
C GLY A 71 7.19 -6.76 1.84
N ALA A 72 6.24 -5.85 2.13
CA ALA A 72 6.16 -5.18 3.43
C ALA A 72 6.06 -6.19 4.59
N LYS A 73 6.58 -5.82 5.78
CA LYS A 73 6.66 -6.73 6.95
C LYS A 73 5.30 -7.35 7.31
N SER A 74 4.20 -6.62 7.17
CA SER A 74 2.83 -7.10 7.38
C SER A 74 2.39 -8.11 6.32
N HIS A 75 2.84 -7.97 5.07
CA HIS A 75 2.48 -8.85 3.95
C HIS A 75 3.26 -10.16 3.98
N ILE A 76 4.49 -10.16 4.49
CA ILE A 76 5.31 -11.37 4.68
C ILE A 76 5.04 -12.11 6.01
N ALA A 77 4.18 -11.56 6.88
CA ALA A 77 3.83 -12.19 8.15
C ALA A 77 3.17 -13.56 7.94
N LYS A 78 3.43 -14.51 8.84
CA LYS A 78 2.94 -15.90 8.74
C LYS A 78 1.44 -15.97 8.48
N ASN A 79 0.64 -15.16 9.18
CA ASN A 79 -0.81 -15.16 9.04
C ASN A 79 -1.27 -14.64 7.67
N THR A 80 -0.60 -13.62 7.12
CA THR A 80 -0.90 -13.08 5.79
C THR A 80 -0.50 -14.06 4.69
N GLN A 81 0.62 -14.75 4.86
CA GLN A 81 1.13 -15.75 3.91
C GLN A 81 0.25 -17.02 3.83
N LEU A 82 -0.62 -17.27 4.81
CA LEU A 82 -1.67 -18.30 4.68
C LEU A 82 -2.62 -17.99 3.53
N TRP A 83 -2.81 -16.70 3.22
CA TRP A 83 -3.74 -16.20 2.22
C TRP A 83 -3.06 -15.82 0.91
N CYS A 84 -1.86 -15.22 0.96
CA CYS A 84 -1.09 -14.80 -0.22
C CYS A 84 0.33 -15.37 -0.15
N LYS A 85 0.60 -16.41 -0.96
CA LYS A 85 1.84 -17.20 -0.91
C LYS A 85 2.95 -16.73 -1.85
N LYS A 86 2.64 -15.85 -2.80
CA LYS A 86 3.60 -15.40 -3.82
C LYS A 86 4.44 -14.26 -3.26
N ARG A 87 5.75 -14.32 -3.51
CA ARG A 87 6.70 -13.28 -3.11
C ARG A 87 6.92 -12.32 -4.27
N TRP A 88 7.06 -11.04 -3.93
CA TRP A 88 7.42 -9.97 -4.85
C TRP A 88 8.91 -9.62 -4.69
N PRO A 89 9.65 -9.27 -5.75
CA PRO A 89 11.01 -8.74 -5.61
C PRO A 89 11.01 -7.50 -4.70
N SER A 90 12.04 -7.41 -3.85
CA SER A 90 12.17 -6.28 -2.94
C SER A 90 12.59 -5.02 -3.70
N ASN A 91 12.12 -3.85 -3.26
CA ASN A 91 12.43 -2.55 -3.88
C ASN A 91 12.06 -2.48 -5.36
N SER A 92 10.92 -3.04 -5.76
CA SER A 92 10.47 -2.99 -7.17
C SER A 92 9.14 -2.23 -7.32
N PRO A 93 9.10 -0.92 -6.99
CA PRO A 93 7.92 -0.10 -7.24
C PRO A 93 7.64 0.05 -8.74
N ASP A 94 8.68 -0.02 -9.58
CA ASP A 94 8.58 0.10 -11.04
C ASP A 94 7.79 -1.05 -11.69
N LEU A 95 7.54 -2.12 -10.93
CA LEU A 95 6.74 -3.27 -11.34
C LEU A 95 5.35 -3.28 -10.70
N ASN A 96 5.06 -2.40 -9.74
CA ASN A 96 3.77 -2.37 -9.04
C ASN A 96 2.85 -1.31 -9.66
N PRO A 97 1.74 -1.69 -10.32
CA PRO A 97 0.79 -0.76 -10.93
C PRO A 97 0.24 0.31 -9.98
N MET A 98 0.20 0.01 -8.68
CA MET A 98 -0.17 0.99 -7.67
C MET A 98 0.86 2.12 -7.55
N ASP A 99 2.15 1.76 -7.52
CA ASP A 99 3.26 2.68 -7.22
C ASP A 99 3.64 3.55 -8.43
N TYR A 100 3.78 2.95 -9.61
CA TYR A 100 4.20 3.71 -10.79
C TYR A 100 3.07 4.49 -11.47
N CYS A 101 1.81 4.32 -11.05
CA CYS A 101 0.67 4.97 -11.71
C CYS A 101 -0.48 5.36 -10.75
N VAL A 102 -1.18 4.40 -10.13
CA VAL A 102 -2.48 4.68 -9.48
C VAL A 102 -2.38 5.73 -8.37
N TRP A 103 -1.34 5.69 -7.53
CA TRP A 103 -1.18 6.70 -6.48
C TRP A 103 -0.96 8.10 -7.04
N ASN A 104 -0.21 8.23 -8.14
CA ASN A 104 -0.01 9.50 -8.81
C ASN A 104 -1.31 10.03 -9.44
N GLU A 105 -2.09 9.16 -10.08
CA GLU A 105 -3.40 9.53 -10.64
C GLU A 105 -4.37 10.00 -9.55
N LEU A 106 -4.48 9.27 -8.44
CA LEU A 106 -5.31 9.67 -7.31
C LEU A 106 -4.90 11.04 -6.76
N CYS A 107 -3.60 11.26 -6.56
CA CYS A 107 -3.08 12.54 -6.08
C CYS A 107 -3.41 13.71 -7.02
N GLN A 108 -3.51 13.48 -8.33
CA GLN A 108 -3.92 14.50 -9.29
C GLN A 108 -5.43 14.79 -9.26
N GLN A 109 -6.26 13.81 -8.91
CA GLN A 109 -7.71 14.00 -8.79
C GLN A 109 -8.10 14.79 -7.52
N ILE A 110 -7.30 14.68 -6.45
CA ILE A 110 -7.58 15.32 -5.17
C ILE A 110 -7.35 16.83 -5.24
N ASN A 111 -8.37 17.61 -4.87
CA ASN A 111 -8.21 19.05 -4.67
C ASN A 111 -7.61 19.34 -3.29
N TRP A 112 -6.29 19.33 -3.21
CA TRP A 112 -5.53 19.54 -1.97
C TRP A 112 -5.85 20.85 -1.24
N ASN A 113 -6.28 21.90 -1.96
CA ASN A 113 -6.64 23.19 -1.35
C ASN A 113 -7.95 23.12 -0.54
N ARG A 114 -8.78 22.09 -0.77
CA ARG A 114 -10.04 21.87 -0.04
C ARG A 114 -9.84 21.06 1.25
N ILE A 115 -8.70 20.38 1.39
CA ILE A 115 -8.46 19.45 2.49
C ILE A 115 -8.10 20.23 3.76
N ILE A 116 -9.08 20.40 4.63
CA ILE A 116 -8.93 21.14 5.91
C ILE A 116 -8.79 20.22 7.12
N ASP A 117 -9.27 18.98 7.02
CA ASP A 117 -9.17 18.00 8.08
C ASP A 117 -9.15 16.55 7.55
N LYS A 118 -9.00 15.60 8.48
CA LYS A 118 -8.97 14.16 8.19
C LYS A 118 -10.26 13.66 7.54
N GLN A 119 -11.42 14.20 7.91
CA GLN A 119 -12.71 13.76 7.37
C GLN A 119 -12.86 14.21 5.92
N THR A 120 -12.49 15.46 5.61
CA THR A 120 -12.46 15.94 4.23
C THR A 120 -11.48 15.11 3.40
N LEU A 121 -10.30 14.77 3.92
CA LEU A 121 -9.35 13.91 3.22
C LEU A 121 -9.92 12.52 2.92
N ILE A 122 -10.53 11.86 3.91
CA ILE A 122 -11.14 10.53 3.71
C ILE A 122 -12.30 10.60 2.71
N HIS A 123 -13.11 11.66 2.77
CA HIS A 123 -14.23 11.87 1.86
C HIS A 123 -13.75 12.05 0.43
N ASP A 124 -12.78 12.95 0.21
CA ASP A 124 -12.26 13.27 -1.12
C ASP A 124 -11.54 12.06 -1.71
N ILE A 125 -10.72 11.33 -0.94
CA ILE A 125 -10.09 10.08 -1.41
C ILE A 125 -11.13 9.06 -1.88
N LYS A 126 -12.23 8.88 -1.14
CA LYS A 126 -13.29 7.93 -1.55
C LYS A 126 -13.98 8.34 -2.84
N GLN A 127 -14.20 9.64 -3.06
CA GLN A 127 -14.84 10.15 -4.27
C GLN A 127 -13.89 10.20 -5.46
N ASP A 128 -12.63 10.55 -5.22
CA ASP A 128 -11.65 10.87 -6.27
C ASP A 128 -11.01 9.61 -6.85
N VAL A 129 -10.98 8.49 -6.11
CA VAL A 129 -10.60 7.18 -6.67
C VAL A 129 -11.52 6.79 -7.84
N GLU A 130 -12.82 7.07 -7.75
CA GLU A 130 -13.79 6.76 -8.81
C GLU A 130 -13.63 7.65 -10.06
N LYS A 131 -12.86 8.75 -9.95
CA LYS A 131 -12.58 9.67 -11.05
C LYS A 131 -11.36 9.30 -11.87
N ILE A 132 -10.56 8.32 -11.42
CA ILE A 132 -9.43 7.81 -12.19
C ILE A 132 -9.98 7.21 -13.50
N PRO A 133 -9.58 7.73 -14.68
CA PRO A 133 -10.13 7.25 -15.95
C PRO A 133 -9.84 5.77 -16.16
N ILE A 134 -10.85 5.00 -16.59
CA ILE A 134 -10.70 3.57 -16.81
C ILE A 134 -9.67 3.27 -17.92
N GLU A 135 -9.51 4.17 -18.89
CA GLU A 135 -8.50 4.07 -19.94
C GLU A 135 -7.09 4.10 -19.36
N VAL A 136 -6.84 4.93 -18.34
CA VAL A 136 -5.56 5.00 -17.65
C VAL A 136 -5.30 3.68 -16.91
N VAL A 137 -6.32 3.12 -16.25
CA VAL A 137 -6.22 1.82 -15.58
C VAL A 137 -5.90 0.70 -16.58
N HIS A 138 -6.60 0.63 -17.71
CA HIS A 138 -6.34 -0.36 -18.74
C HIS A 138 -4.91 -0.26 -19.29
N GLN A 139 -4.46 0.96 -19.62
CA GLN A 139 -3.10 1.20 -20.12
C GLN A 139 -2.06 0.82 -19.07
N ASN A 140 -2.27 1.19 -17.81
CA ASN A 140 -1.42 0.85 -16.67
C ASN A 140 -1.25 -0.68 -16.54
N VAL A 141 -2.37 -1.40 -16.43
CA VAL A 141 -2.37 -2.86 -16.28
C VAL A 141 -1.73 -3.55 -17.48
N ALA A 142 -2.03 -3.10 -18.70
CA ALA A 142 -1.42 -3.65 -19.92
C ALA A 142 0.10 -3.38 -20.01
N ASN A 143 0.54 -2.21 -19.53
CA ASN A 143 1.95 -1.82 -19.57
C ASN A 143 2.84 -2.63 -18.61
N TRP A 144 2.25 -3.35 -17.65
CA TRP A 144 2.98 -4.19 -16.71
C TRP A 144 3.91 -5.20 -17.41
N ILE A 145 3.47 -5.79 -18.52
CA ILE A 145 4.26 -6.74 -19.31
C ILE A 145 5.49 -6.04 -19.93
N ASN A 146 5.32 -4.84 -20.47
CA ASN A 146 6.44 -4.08 -21.04
C ASN A 146 7.46 -3.72 -19.97
N ARG A 147 7.01 -3.34 -18.78
CA ARG A 147 7.87 -3.06 -17.63
C ARG A 147 8.69 -4.28 -17.22
N ILE A 148 8.12 -5.49 -17.27
CA ILE A 148 8.89 -6.74 -17.07
C ILE A 148 9.97 -6.90 -18.14
N TYR A 149 9.63 -6.68 -19.41
CA TYR A 149 10.62 -6.78 -20.48
C TYR A 149 11.76 -5.77 -20.32
N GLN A 150 11.46 -4.53 -19.93
CA GLN A 150 12.47 -3.51 -19.64
C GLN A 150 13.36 -3.93 -18.47
N MET A 151 12.76 -4.41 -17.37
CA MET A 151 13.50 -4.93 -16.22
C MET A 151 14.45 -6.06 -16.62
N LEU A 152 14.04 -6.95 -17.54
CA LEU A 152 14.92 -8.01 -18.06
C LEU A 152 16.07 -7.46 -18.92
N GLN A 153 15.82 -6.44 -19.74
CA GLN A 153 16.84 -5.82 -20.60
C GLN A 153 17.92 -5.08 -19.82
N ILE A 154 17.57 -4.52 -18.67
CA ILE A 154 18.48 -3.80 -17.77
C ILE A 154 18.99 -4.68 -16.62
N GLU A 155 18.82 -6.00 -16.73
CA GLU A 155 19.33 -6.99 -15.76
C GLU A 155 18.89 -6.75 -14.31
N GLY A 156 17.68 -6.22 -14.11
CA GLY A 156 17.11 -5.95 -12.79
C GLY A 156 17.50 -4.61 -12.16
N ASP A 157 18.17 -3.71 -12.89
CA ASP A 157 18.36 -2.32 -12.46
C ASP A 157 17.04 -1.51 -12.52
N TYR A 158 17.06 -0.29 -12.00
CA TYR A 158 15.91 0.62 -11.98
C TYR A 158 15.66 1.27 -13.33
N PHE A 159 14.38 1.52 -13.62
CA PHE A 159 13.94 2.22 -14.82
C PHE A 159 12.78 3.15 -14.48
N PHE A 160 12.86 4.39 -14.96
CA PHE A 160 11.91 5.46 -14.67
C PHE A 160 10.99 5.71 -15.85
#